data_AF-A0A7Y9MBT8-F1
#
_entry.id   AF-A0A7Y9MBT8-F1
#
_cell.length_a   1.000
_cell.length_b   1.000
_cell.length_c   1.000
_cell.angle_alpha   90.00
_cell.angle_beta   90.00
_cell.angle_gamma   90.00
#
_symmetry.space_group_name_H-M   'P 1'
#
loop_
_entity.id
_entity.type
_entity.pdbx_description
1 polymer ?
#
loop_
_entity_poly.entity_id
_entity_poly.type
_entity_poly.pdbx_seq_one_letter_code
_entity_poly.pdbx_strand_id
1 'polypeptide(L)'
;MSDAPRTPDVETPEVADRLRSKRLSRRARLWLLIGGGALVLLLAAAGVVVAQVIAGQAAEQEALASFQTAEDELSDAEQARDAALTARGAAAANALDDRAKAKALEAAIDPALLADAAKRDALSASIGQLEKAAAITIAADGTATLKKLPSPSAVPAQSVPADTAQIPDAVAEIGLLVEQLADETTATDAETKAIEDARTALARNAAAVVASAHEKGAATAPPELASQETKDAYAAAVAALEKPASNADLAALVTAYQGAWGAAVASHNEASGESEPDASGLQPTYIQGVLIVNKTYPLPSWYGDGLTAETQAAFNAMQAEAAAYGLGLYISSGFRSYDTQVAVYGNYVATLGQAGADRTSARPGHSEHQSGLAFDLNTIDHAFADTAEGQYVRDNAHRFGLIIRYPPNKESITGYEWEPWHMRYVGVDLATKLYTSGQTLEEYFGITSAYSG
;
A
#
# COMPACT_ATOMS: atom_id res chain seq x y z
N MET A 1 91.31 18.34 14.55
CA MET A 1 92.00 17.55 13.52
C MET A 1 91.71 18.25 12.20
N SER A 2 92.59 19.16 11.82
CA SER A 2 93.62 18.98 10.77
C SER A 2 93.01 19.17 9.37
N ASP A 3 93.48 20.11 8.53
CA ASP A 3 94.61 21.02 8.73
C ASP A 3 94.45 22.40 8.07
N ALA A 4 95.35 23.32 8.42
CA ALA A 4 95.25 24.76 8.18
C ALA A 4 95.83 25.21 6.81
N PRO A 5 95.66 26.49 6.39
CA PRO A 5 95.83 26.94 5.01
C PRO A 5 97.23 27.53 4.72
N ARG A 6 97.49 27.91 3.45
CA ARG A 6 98.58 28.84 3.07
C ARG A 6 98.40 29.50 1.69
N THR A 7 98.09 30.80 1.70
CA THR A 7 98.84 31.83 0.95
C THR A 7 99.96 32.36 1.88
N PRO A 8 100.96 33.18 1.47
CA PRO A 8 101.11 33.96 0.23
C PRO A 8 102.51 33.71 -0.45
N ASP A 9 103.27 34.58 -1.14
CA ASP A 9 103.20 36.05 -1.35
C ASP A 9 104.02 36.61 -2.57
N VAL A 10 103.94 37.95 -2.74
CA VAL A 10 104.80 38.95 -3.45
C VAL A 10 106.10 38.52 -4.15
N GLU A 11 106.27 38.88 -5.44
CA GLU A 11 107.26 39.89 -5.92
C GLU A 11 107.01 40.36 -7.38
N THR A 12 107.28 41.64 -7.63
CA THR A 12 107.21 42.38 -8.92
C THR A 12 108.61 42.90 -9.29
N PRO A 13 108.87 43.65 -10.39
CA PRO A 13 108.30 43.72 -11.75
C PRO A 13 109.39 43.62 -12.85
N GLU A 14 109.05 43.58 -14.14
CA GLU A 14 109.83 44.35 -15.14
C GLU A 14 109.06 44.73 -16.41
N VAL A 15 109.52 45.79 -17.09
CA VAL A 15 108.80 46.55 -18.13
C VAL A 15 109.63 46.65 -19.41
N ALA A 16 109.05 46.27 -20.56
CA ALA A 16 109.39 46.76 -21.89
C ALA A 16 108.28 46.37 -22.90
N ASP A 17 107.24 47.18 -23.03
CA ASP A 17 107.07 48.13 -24.13
C ASP A 17 107.20 47.53 -25.56
N ARG A 18 106.06 47.43 -26.26
CA ARG A 18 105.97 47.68 -27.70
C ARG A 18 104.57 48.08 -28.17
N LEU A 19 104.37 49.40 -28.28
CA LEU A 19 103.78 50.04 -29.47
C LEU A 19 102.38 49.57 -29.97
N ARG A 20 101.31 50.27 -29.53
CA ARG A 20 100.53 51.26 -30.35
C ARG A 20 99.14 51.51 -29.79
N SER A 21 98.94 52.66 -29.15
CA SER A 21 97.60 53.16 -28.84
C SER A 21 96.86 53.64 -30.10
N LYS A 22 95.89 52.87 -30.60
CA LYS A 22 94.80 53.45 -31.40
C LYS A 22 93.88 54.24 -30.48
N ARG A 23 94.21 55.51 -30.22
CA ARG A 23 93.35 56.42 -29.46
C ARG A 23 92.07 56.68 -30.26
N LEU A 24 90.99 55.94 -29.95
CA LEU A 24 89.63 56.27 -30.37
C LEU A 24 89.33 57.74 -30.04
N SER A 25 88.90 58.50 -31.05
CA SER A 25 88.66 59.94 -30.93
C SER A 25 87.60 60.27 -29.86
N ARG A 26 87.59 61.49 -29.34
CA ARG A 26 86.54 61.93 -28.39
C ARG A 26 85.13 61.74 -28.96
N ARG A 27 84.96 61.90 -30.28
CA ARG A 27 83.71 61.59 -31.00
C ARG A 27 83.39 60.09 -30.97
N ALA A 28 84.36 59.21 -31.25
CA ALA A 28 84.14 57.76 -31.22
C ALA A 28 83.77 57.23 -29.82
N ARG A 29 84.35 57.81 -28.74
CA ARG A 29 83.97 57.47 -27.36
C ARG A 29 82.55 57.93 -27.01
N LEU A 30 82.13 59.10 -27.50
CA LEU A 30 80.77 59.60 -27.32
C LEU A 30 79.75 58.74 -28.08
N TRP A 31 80.05 58.33 -29.32
CA TRP A 31 79.22 57.40 -30.09
C TRP A 31 79.15 55.99 -29.45
N LEU A 32 80.22 55.50 -28.83
CA LEU A 32 80.19 54.24 -28.06
C LEU A 32 79.36 54.33 -26.78
N LEU A 33 79.37 55.47 -26.08
CA LEU A 33 78.54 55.66 -24.88
C LEU A 33 77.05 55.86 -25.22
N ILE A 34 76.74 56.66 -26.24
CA ILE A 34 75.36 56.88 -26.70
C ILE A 34 74.81 55.61 -27.37
N GLY A 35 75.59 54.96 -28.23
CA GLY A 35 75.22 53.70 -28.87
C GLY A 35 75.10 52.54 -27.87
N GLY A 36 75.98 52.47 -26.87
CA GLY A 36 75.90 51.50 -25.79
C GLY A 36 74.68 51.71 -24.89
N GLY A 37 74.38 52.96 -24.52
CA GLY A 37 73.17 53.31 -23.76
C GLY A 37 71.87 53.00 -24.51
N ALA A 38 71.82 53.33 -25.81
CA ALA A 38 70.68 52.99 -26.67
C ALA A 38 70.52 51.47 -26.86
N LEU A 39 71.63 50.73 -27.01
CA LEU A 39 71.61 49.26 -27.10
C LEU A 39 71.15 48.61 -25.78
N VAL A 40 71.59 49.11 -24.63
CA VAL A 40 71.14 48.62 -23.31
C VAL A 40 69.65 48.91 -23.10
N LEU A 41 69.16 50.09 -23.49
CA LEU A 41 67.72 50.40 -23.43
C LEU A 41 66.88 49.54 -24.38
N LEU A 42 67.36 49.28 -25.61
CA LEU A 42 66.70 48.38 -26.55
C LEU A 42 66.69 46.93 -26.06
N LEU A 43 67.78 46.44 -25.47
CA LEU A 43 67.86 45.10 -24.88
C LEU A 43 66.97 44.98 -23.63
N ALA A 44 66.87 46.02 -22.80
CA ALA A 44 65.95 46.05 -21.66
C ALA A 44 64.48 46.06 -22.12
N ALA A 45 64.13 46.87 -23.12
CA ALA A 45 62.78 46.88 -23.70
C ALA A 45 62.43 45.54 -24.37
N ALA A 46 63.36 44.94 -25.11
CA ALA A 46 63.19 43.60 -25.67
C ALA A 46 63.03 42.53 -24.58
N GLY A 47 63.79 42.63 -23.48
CA GLY A 47 63.66 41.75 -22.32
C GLY A 47 62.28 41.85 -21.64
N VAL A 48 61.75 43.07 -21.50
CA VAL A 48 60.38 43.31 -20.99
C VAL A 48 59.33 42.71 -21.94
N VAL A 49 59.46 42.93 -23.25
CA VAL A 49 58.52 42.36 -24.24
C VAL A 49 58.58 40.83 -24.25
N VAL A 50 59.78 40.22 -24.19
CA VAL A 50 59.94 38.76 -24.11
C VAL A 50 59.35 38.20 -22.81
N ALA A 51 59.56 38.87 -21.68
CA ALA A 51 58.96 38.46 -20.40
C ALA A 51 57.42 38.58 -20.43
N GLN A 52 56.86 39.62 -21.06
CA GLN A 52 55.42 39.78 -21.25
C GLN A 52 54.83 38.70 -22.17
N VAL A 53 55.52 38.34 -23.26
CA VAL A 53 55.10 37.24 -24.15
C VAL A 53 55.12 35.90 -23.42
N ILE A 54 56.18 35.59 -22.67
CA ILE A 54 56.27 34.34 -21.88
C ILE A 54 55.17 34.28 -20.81
N ALA A 55 54.91 35.39 -20.11
CA ALA A 55 53.84 35.47 -19.12
C ALA A 55 52.44 35.29 -19.75
N GLY A 56 52.21 35.87 -20.94
CA GLY A 56 50.97 35.68 -21.70
C GLY A 56 50.77 34.22 -22.12
N GLN A 57 51.82 33.56 -22.62
CA GLN A 57 51.78 32.14 -22.99
C GLN A 57 51.54 31.22 -21.78
N ALA A 58 52.07 31.56 -20.61
CA ALA A 58 51.81 30.81 -19.38
C ALA A 58 50.35 30.95 -18.92
N ALA A 59 49.80 32.17 -18.94
CA ALA A 59 48.40 32.42 -18.60
C ALA A 59 47.41 31.77 -19.59
N GLU A 60 47.76 31.72 -20.88
CA GLU A 60 47.00 31.01 -21.92
C GLU A 60 46.98 29.49 -21.68
N GLN A 61 48.12 28.89 -21.28
CA GLN A 61 48.18 27.47 -20.90
C GLN A 61 47.39 27.16 -19.63
N GLU A 62 47.45 28.05 -18.63
CA GLU A 62 46.68 27.92 -17.37
C GLU A 62 45.17 28.01 -17.63
N ALA A 63 44.72 28.94 -18.47
CA ALA A 63 43.33 29.05 -18.89
C ALA A 63 42.86 27.81 -19.68
N LEU A 64 43.65 27.31 -20.63
CA LEU A 64 43.27 26.11 -21.38
C LEU A 64 43.18 24.87 -20.47
N ALA A 65 44.09 24.73 -19.49
CA ALA A 65 44.05 23.65 -18.52
C ALA A 65 42.84 23.75 -17.57
N SER A 66 42.43 24.96 -17.18
CA SER A 66 41.21 25.14 -16.38
C SER A 66 39.93 24.82 -17.16
N PHE A 67 39.90 25.12 -18.47
CA PHE A 67 38.80 24.70 -19.36
C PHE A 67 38.71 23.18 -19.47
N GLN A 68 39.83 22.50 -19.71
CA GLN A 68 39.88 21.03 -19.76
C GLN A 68 39.43 20.39 -18.44
N THR A 69 39.84 20.96 -17.30
CA THR A 69 39.40 20.49 -15.97
C THR A 69 37.89 20.62 -15.81
N ALA A 70 37.30 21.73 -16.27
CA ALA A 70 35.86 21.95 -16.22
C ALA A 70 35.08 20.99 -17.17
N GLU A 71 35.61 20.70 -18.37
CA GLU A 71 35.03 19.69 -19.27
C GLU A 71 35.06 18.28 -18.65
N ASP A 72 36.15 17.91 -17.97
CA ASP A 72 36.26 16.63 -17.25
C ASP A 72 35.25 16.57 -16.08
N GLU A 73 35.11 17.64 -15.28
CA GLU A 73 34.11 17.73 -14.20
C GLU A 73 32.66 17.64 -14.72
N LEU A 74 32.36 18.24 -15.87
CA LEU A 74 31.05 18.14 -16.53
C LEU A 74 30.75 16.72 -17.02
N SER A 75 31.74 16.05 -17.63
CA SER A 75 31.68 14.66 -18.05
C SER A 75 31.41 13.71 -16.87
N ASP A 76 32.06 13.93 -15.73
CA ASP A 76 31.85 13.12 -14.52
C ASP A 76 30.47 13.38 -13.90
N ALA A 77 29.98 14.63 -13.91
CA ALA A 77 28.63 14.98 -13.45
C ALA A 77 27.52 14.38 -14.34
N GLU A 78 27.70 14.35 -15.67
CA GLU A 78 26.80 13.64 -16.59
C GLU A 78 26.73 12.14 -16.28
N GLN A 79 27.89 11.49 -16.12
CA GLN A 79 27.97 10.07 -15.80
C GLN A 79 27.31 9.74 -14.45
N ALA A 80 27.48 10.59 -13.44
CA ALA A 80 26.83 10.43 -12.13
C ALA A 80 25.30 10.50 -12.23
N ARG A 81 24.76 11.51 -12.95
CA ARG A 81 23.32 11.65 -13.19
C ARG A 81 22.75 10.44 -13.93
N ASP A 82 23.41 9.99 -14.99
CA ASP A 82 22.92 8.88 -15.81
C ASP A 82 22.97 7.53 -15.06
N ALA A 83 23.96 7.36 -14.18
CA ALA A 83 24.01 6.25 -13.23
C ALA A 83 22.85 6.29 -12.21
N ALA A 84 22.55 7.45 -11.63
CA ALA A 84 21.43 7.63 -10.70
C ALA A 84 20.08 7.37 -11.39
N LEU A 85 19.89 7.86 -12.63
CA LEU A 85 18.68 7.58 -13.43
C LEU A 85 18.51 6.08 -13.73
N THR A 86 19.62 5.38 -14.01
CA THR A 86 19.64 3.93 -14.22
C THR A 86 19.27 3.17 -12.94
N ALA A 87 19.85 3.56 -11.81
CA ALA A 87 19.55 2.97 -10.50
C ALA A 87 18.07 3.17 -10.12
N ARG A 88 17.53 4.37 -10.33
CA ARG A 88 16.11 4.68 -10.11
C ARG A 88 15.18 3.84 -10.99
N GLY A 89 15.54 3.67 -12.26
CA GLY A 89 14.80 2.80 -13.18
C GLY A 89 14.75 1.36 -12.72
N ALA A 90 15.87 0.81 -12.22
CA ALA A 90 15.92 -0.53 -11.65
C ALA A 90 15.11 -0.66 -10.36
N ALA A 91 15.20 0.30 -9.43
CA ALA A 91 14.39 0.33 -8.21
C ALA A 91 12.88 0.36 -8.51
N ALA A 92 12.45 1.18 -9.47
CA ALA A 92 11.07 1.25 -9.91
C ALA A 92 10.58 -0.03 -10.60
N ALA A 93 11.44 -0.71 -11.39
CA ALA A 93 11.11 -1.99 -11.99
C ALA A 93 10.92 -3.10 -10.93
N ASN A 94 11.81 -3.16 -9.93
CA ASN A 94 11.68 -4.09 -8.81
C ASN A 94 10.42 -3.80 -7.97
N ALA A 95 10.08 -2.52 -7.76
CA ALA A 95 8.86 -2.11 -7.08
C ALA A 95 7.57 -2.61 -7.77
N LEU A 96 7.57 -2.71 -9.11
CA LEU A 96 6.43 -3.22 -9.87
C LEU A 96 6.20 -4.74 -9.64
N ASP A 97 7.27 -5.52 -9.52
CA ASP A 97 7.23 -6.95 -9.20
C ASP A 97 6.83 -7.20 -7.73
N ASP A 98 7.42 -6.47 -6.78
CA ASP A 98 7.05 -6.54 -5.36
C ASP A 98 5.59 -6.15 -5.12
N ARG A 99 5.09 -5.13 -5.83
CA ARG A 99 3.67 -4.76 -5.85
C ARG A 99 2.79 -5.91 -6.33
N ALA A 100 3.17 -6.63 -7.40
CA ALA A 100 2.38 -7.73 -7.94
C ALA A 100 2.23 -8.86 -6.91
N LYS A 101 3.32 -9.25 -6.24
CA LYS A 101 3.31 -10.25 -5.16
C LYS A 101 2.46 -9.80 -3.97
N ALA A 102 2.58 -8.53 -3.57
CA ALA A 102 1.79 -7.99 -2.47
C ALA A 102 0.28 -7.93 -2.77
N LYS A 103 -0.11 -7.58 -4.00
CA LYS A 103 -1.52 -7.64 -4.43
C LYS A 103 -2.04 -9.08 -4.49
N ALA A 104 -1.23 -10.06 -4.86
CA ALA A 104 -1.61 -11.47 -4.81
C ALA A 104 -1.86 -11.92 -3.36
N LEU A 105 -1.00 -11.55 -2.42
CA LEU A 105 -1.17 -11.83 -0.98
C LEU A 105 -2.43 -11.15 -0.41
N GLU A 106 -2.66 -9.87 -0.74
CA GLU A 106 -3.83 -9.11 -0.30
C GLU A 106 -5.16 -9.70 -0.84
N ALA A 107 -5.14 -10.29 -2.04
CA ALA A 107 -6.29 -10.94 -2.66
C ALA A 107 -6.53 -12.36 -2.12
N ALA A 108 -5.48 -13.10 -1.78
CA ALA A 108 -5.57 -14.46 -1.25
C ALA A 108 -6.05 -14.50 0.22
N ILE A 109 -5.66 -13.50 1.03
CA ILE A 109 -5.91 -13.52 2.48
C ILE A 109 -7.40 -13.31 2.82
N ASP A 110 -7.96 -14.26 3.57
CA ASP A 110 -9.23 -14.10 4.27
C ASP A 110 -9.00 -13.38 5.61
N PRO A 111 -9.59 -12.19 5.85
CA PRO A 111 -9.46 -11.47 7.12
C PRO A 111 -9.94 -12.25 8.35
N ALA A 112 -10.90 -13.18 8.21
CA ALA A 112 -11.41 -13.99 9.32
C ALA A 112 -10.36 -15.01 9.83
N LEU A 113 -9.39 -15.34 8.99
CA LEU A 113 -8.28 -16.26 9.24
C LEU A 113 -6.97 -15.52 9.58
N LEU A 114 -7.07 -14.26 10.00
CA LEU A 114 -6.01 -13.49 10.66
C LEU A 114 -6.26 -13.36 12.17
N ALA A 115 -5.17 -13.21 12.94
CA ALA A 115 -5.25 -12.85 14.36
C ALA A 115 -5.53 -11.34 14.53
N ASP A 116 -4.97 -10.53 13.64
CA ASP A 116 -5.22 -9.11 13.49
C ASP A 116 -5.47 -8.77 12.01
N ALA A 117 -6.72 -8.41 11.70
CA ALA A 117 -7.15 -8.03 10.36
C ALA A 117 -6.53 -6.70 9.88
N ALA A 118 -6.17 -5.78 10.79
CA ALA A 118 -5.57 -4.50 10.44
C ALA A 118 -4.17 -4.64 9.81
N LYS A 119 -3.55 -5.83 9.89
CA LYS A 119 -2.34 -6.16 9.13
C LYS A 119 -2.59 -6.15 7.62
N ARG A 120 -3.78 -6.54 7.16
CA ARG A 120 -4.18 -6.45 5.74
C ARG A 120 -4.31 -4.99 5.31
N ASP A 121 -4.91 -4.15 6.14
CA ASP A 121 -5.06 -2.71 5.85
C ASP A 121 -3.69 -2.02 5.80
N ALA A 122 -2.76 -2.39 6.70
CA ALA A 122 -1.38 -1.91 6.67
C ALA A 122 -0.63 -2.34 5.41
N LEU A 123 -0.82 -3.59 4.95
CA LEU A 123 -0.32 -4.07 3.66
C LEU A 123 -0.87 -3.21 2.51
N SER A 124 -2.19 -3.02 2.44
CA SER A 124 -2.87 -2.20 1.44
C SER A 124 -2.32 -0.77 1.39
N ALA A 125 -2.17 -0.13 2.55
CA ALA A 125 -1.58 1.20 2.67
C ALA A 125 -0.14 1.26 2.15
N SER A 126 0.70 0.26 2.44
CA SER A 126 2.07 0.20 1.91
C SER A 126 2.13 -0.07 0.40
N ILE A 127 1.15 -0.76 -0.19
CA ILE A 127 1.05 -0.90 -1.65
C ILE A 127 0.84 0.48 -2.28
N GLY A 128 -0.13 1.26 -1.78
CA GLY A 128 -0.38 2.62 -2.28
C GLY A 128 0.80 3.59 -2.07
N GLN A 129 1.57 3.42 -0.98
CA GLN A 129 2.82 4.16 -0.77
C GLN A 129 3.90 3.79 -1.80
N LEU A 130 4.06 2.50 -2.11
CA LEU A 130 5.01 2.05 -3.13
C LEU A 130 4.61 2.50 -4.53
N GLU A 131 3.32 2.40 -4.88
CA GLU A 131 2.78 2.90 -6.15
C GLU A 131 3.07 4.39 -6.33
N LYS A 132 2.89 5.20 -5.27
CA LYS A 132 3.24 6.62 -5.29
C LYS A 132 4.74 6.86 -5.45
N ALA A 133 5.59 6.16 -4.69
CA ALA A 133 7.04 6.35 -4.69
C ALA A 133 7.67 5.97 -6.04
N ALA A 134 7.27 4.84 -6.61
CA ALA A 134 7.76 4.34 -7.90
C ALA A 134 7.02 4.93 -9.13
N ALA A 135 6.13 5.89 -8.91
CA ALA A 135 5.28 6.50 -9.94
C ALA A 135 4.55 5.47 -10.82
N ILE A 136 4.00 4.42 -10.18
CA ILE A 136 3.21 3.38 -10.83
C ILE A 136 1.83 3.96 -11.16
N THR A 137 1.39 3.73 -12.40
CA THR A 137 0.06 4.09 -12.89
C THR A 137 -0.75 2.83 -13.14
N ILE A 138 -2.00 2.83 -12.68
CA ILE A 138 -2.94 1.72 -12.82
C ILE A 138 -3.97 2.10 -13.88
N ALA A 139 -4.07 1.30 -14.94
CA ALA A 139 -5.08 1.44 -15.98
C ALA A 139 -6.45 0.91 -15.49
N ALA A 140 -7.52 1.26 -16.21
CA ALA A 140 -8.89 0.90 -15.83
C ALA A 140 -9.18 -0.62 -15.84
N ASP A 141 -8.34 -1.40 -16.52
CA ASP A 141 -8.35 -2.88 -16.53
C ASP A 141 -7.52 -3.50 -15.39
N GLY A 142 -6.91 -2.68 -14.53
CA GLY A 142 -6.02 -3.11 -13.44
C GLY A 142 -4.54 -3.24 -13.83
N THR A 143 -4.17 -3.03 -15.10
CA THR A 143 -2.78 -3.14 -15.57
C THR A 143 -1.90 -2.06 -14.93
N ALA A 144 -0.83 -2.48 -14.25
CA ALA A 144 0.13 -1.58 -13.62
C ALA A 144 1.34 -1.31 -14.52
N THR A 145 1.70 -0.03 -14.71
CA THR A 145 2.86 0.37 -15.53
C THR A 145 3.63 1.53 -14.88
N LEU A 146 4.92 1.64 -15.16
CA LEU A 146 5.73 2.78 -14.71
C LEU A 146 5.42 4.01 -15.55
N LYS A 147 5.18 5.15 -14.89
CA LYS A 147 5.11 6.44 -15.56
C LYS A 147 6.45 6.73 -16.25
N LYS A 148 6.40 7.11 -17.53
CA LYS A 148 7.61 7.55 -18.26
C LYS A 148 8.28 8.70 -17.51
N LEU A 149 9.57 8.56 -17.26
CA LEU A 149 10.39 9.60 -16.63
C LEU A 149 10.49 10.84 -17.54
N PRO A 150 10.61 12.05 -16.97
CA PRO A 150 11.02 13.21 -17.75
C PRO A 150 12.40 12.94 -18.37
N SER A 151 12.64 13.52 -19.55
CA SER A 151 13.99 13.53 -20.12
C SER A 151 14.92 14.33 -19.21
N PRO A 152 16.18 13.89 -18.99
CA PRO A 152 17.17 14.68 -18.27
C PRO A 152 17.49 15.97 -19.03
N SER A 153 18.06 16.95 -18.33
CA SER A 153 18.48 18.19 -18.96
C SER A 153 19.55 17.94 -20.02
N ALA A 154 19.36 18.55 -21.19
CA ALA A 154 20.33 18.46 -22.29
C ALA A 154 21.56 19.30 -21.94
N VAL A 155 22.73 18.65 -21.95
CA VAL A 155 24.00 19.36 -21.82
C VAL A 155 24.44 19.81 -23.23
N PRO A 156 24.69 21.11 -23.45
CA PRO A 156 25.17 21.59 -24.74
C PRO A 156 26.63 21.18 -24.95
N ALA A 157 26.99 20.92 -26.21
CA ALA A 157 28.36 20.60 -26.58
C ALA A 157 29.28 21.80 -26.28
N GLN A 158 30.31 21.56 -25.46
CA GLN A 158 31.31 22.56 -25.12
C GLN A 158 32.38 22.67 -26.22
N SER A 159 33.02 23.83 -26.31
CA SER A 159 34.16 24.05 -27.20
C SER A 159 35.02 25.20 -26.68
N VAL A 160 36.34 25.01 -26.66
CA VAL A 160 37.31 26.05 -26.26
C VAL A 160 37.03 27.36 -27.03
N PRO A 161 36.78 28.49 -26.34
CA PRO A 161 36.61 29.79 -26.99
C PRO A 161 37.82 30.19 -27.85
N ALA A 162 37.56 30.78 -29.02
CA ALA A 162 38.61 31.24 -29.93
C ALA A 162 39.35 32.50 -29.43
N ASP A 163 38.78 33.21 -28.45
CA ASP A 163 39.40 34.31 -27.71
C ASP A 163 39.71 33.81 -26.30
N THR A 164 40.99 33.76 -25.94
CA THR A 164 41.44 33.22 -24.65
C THR A 164 40.98 34.05 -23.46
N ALA A 165 40.60 35.31 -23.68
CA ALA A 165 39.99 36.16 -22.65
C ALA A 165 38.57 35.70 -22.24
N GLN A 166 37.90 34.88 -23.06
CA GLN A 166 36.55 34.36 -22.80
C GLN A 166 36.56 33.00 -22.09
N ILE A 167 37.71 32.34 -21.95
CA ILE A 167 37.83 31.04 -21.29
C ILE A 167 37.31 31.07 -19.83
N PRO A 168 37.60 32.10 -18.99
CA PRO A 168 37.07 32.14 -17.62
C PRO A 168 35.54 32.19 -17.54
N ASP A 169 34.90 32.90 -18.47
CA ASP A 169 33.43 32.98 -18.53
C ASP A 169 32.83 31.63 -18.96
N ALA A 170 33.45 30.95 -19.94
CA ALA A 170 33.03 29.61 -20.38
C ALA A 170 33.22 28.55 -19.28
N VAL A 171 34.31 28.62 -18.50
CA VAL A 171 34.50 27.77 -17.31
C VAL A 171 33.40 28.02 -16.26
N ALA A 172 32.98 29.27 -16.07
CA ALA A 172 31.88 29.58 -15.15
C ALA A 172 30.52 29.06 -15.66
N GLU A 173 30.25 29.11 -16.96
CA GLU A 173 29.04 28.50 -17.55
C GLU A 173 29.03 26.97 -17.39
N ILE A 174 30.18 26.30 -17.60
CA ILE A 174 30.33 24.86 -17.33
C ILE A 174 30.10 24.55 -15.84
N GLY A 175 30.63 25.36 -14.93
CA GLY A 175 30.42 25.19 -13.49
C GLY A 175 28.94 25.24 -13.07
N LEU A 176 28.13 26.11 -13.69
CA LEU A 176 26.68 26.16 -13.47
C LEU A 176 25.97 24.90 -13.99
N LEU A 177 26.44 24.31 -15.09
CA LEU A 177 25.92 23.03 -15.60
C LEU A 177 26.28 21.87 -14.65
N VAL A 178 27.52 21.83 -14.13
CA VAL A 178 27.96 20.86 -13.13
C VAL A 178 27.08 20.92 -11.87
N GLU A 179 26.82 22.13 -11.35
CA GLU A 179 25.95 22.33 -10.18
C GLU A 179 24.51 21.86 -10.45
N GLN A 180 23.95 22.18 -11.62
CA GLN A 180 22.62 21.70 -12.03
C GLN A 180 22.56 20.17 -12.12
N LEU A 181 23.57 19.51 -12.69
CA LEU A 181 23.62 18.05 -12.80
C LEU A 181 23.79 17.38 -11.43
N ALA A 182 24.53 17.99 -10.51
CA ALA A 182 24.66 17.52 -9.14
C ALA A 182 23.33 17.61 -8.37
N ASP A 183 22.55 18.67 -8.56
CA ASP A 183 21.19 18.82 -8.02
C ASP A 183 20.23 17.77 -8.61
N GLU A 184 20.24 17.56 -9.93
CA GLU A 184 19.45 16.52 -10.61
C GLU A 184 19.80 15.10 -10.10
N THR A 185 21.09 14.82 -9.89
CA THR A 185 21.59 13.56 -9.32
C THR A 185 21.09 13.37 -7.89
N THR A 186 21.26 14.38 -7.03
CA THR A 186 20.83 14.37 -5.63
C THR A 186 19.32 14.14 -5.50
N ALA A 187 18.51 14.81 -6.33
CA ALA A 187 17.07 14.60 -6.37
C ALA A 187 16.71 13.17 -6.83
N THR A 188 17.41 12.65 -7.84
CA THR A 188 17.21 11.29 -8.38
C THR A 188 17.57 10.21 -7.36
N ASP A 189 18.65 10.38 -6.60
CA ASP A 189 19.04 9.48 -5.51
C ASP A 189 18.04 9.53 -4.35
N ALA A 190 17.53 10.71 -4.00
CA ALA A 190 16.50 10.86 -2.97
C ALA A 190 15.19 10.13 -3.36
N GLU A 191 14.77 10.22 -4.63
CA GLU A 191 13.62 9.48 -5.14
C GLU A 191 13.89 7.96 -5.17
N THR A 192 15.09 7.53 -5.57
CA THR A 192 15.50 6.11 -5.53
C THR A 192 15.45 5.55 -4.11
N LYS A 193 15.95 6.31 -3.13
CA LYS A 193 15.87 5.94 -1.72
C LYS A 193 14.43 5.84 -1.23
N ALA A 194 13.55 6.76 -1.64
CA ALA A 194 12.14 6.72 -1.27
C ALA A 194 11.42 5.47 -1.80
N ILE A 195 11.80 4.98 -3.00
CA ILE A 195 11.32 3.70 -3.53
C ILE A 195 11.80 2.54 -2.65
N GLU A 196 13.09 2.45 -2.34
CA GLU A 196 13.64 1.35 -1.52
C GLU A 196 13.12 1.34 -0.08
N ASP A 197 12.91 2.51 0.53
CA ASP A 197 12.25 2.64 1.84
C ASP A 197 10.80 2.12 1.79
N ALA A 198 10.06 2.43 0.71
CA ALA A 198 8.69 1.93 0.51
C ALA A 198 8.65 0.42 0.23
N ARG A 199 9.59 -0.13 -0.56
CA ARG A 199 9.75 -1.58 -0.76
C ARG A 199 10.03 -2.30 0.56
N THR A 200 10.91 -1.73 1.38
CA THR A 200 11.22 -2.24 2.72
C THR A 200 10.00 -2.21 3.64
N ALA A 201 9.18 -1.15 3.59
CA ALA A 201 7.93 -1.08 4.35
C ALA A 201 6.92 -2.14 3.88
N LEU A 202 6.76 -2.31 2.56
CA LEU A 202 5.88 -3.31 1.97
C LEU A 202 6.26 -4.74 2.38
N ALA A 203 7.54 -5.08 2.29
CA ALA A 203 8.05 -6.40 2.68
C ALA A 203 7.79 -6.72 4.17
N ARG A 204 7.97 -5.72 5.06
CA ARG A 204 7.63 -5.88 6.49
C ARG A 204 6.13 -6.11 6.72
N ASN A 205 5.27 -5.38 6.02
CA ASN A 205 3.82 -5.54 6.18
C ASN A 205 3.33 -6.87 5.60
N ALA A 206 3.88 -7.33 4.46
CA ALA A 206 3.59 -8.65 3.91
C ALA A 206 3.99 -9.78 4.88
N ALA A 207 5.18 -9.70 5.49
CA ALA A 207 5.60 -10.62 6.53
C ALA A 207 4.70 -10.56 7.78
N ALA A 208 4.20 -9.37 8.16
CA ALA A 208 3.29 -9.22 9.29
C ALA A 208 1.90 -9.82 9.05
N VAL A 209 1.40 -9.82 7.81
CA VAL A 209 0.17 -10.55 7.43
C VAL A 209 0.37 -12.06 7.60
N VAL A 210 1.49 -12.60 7.11
CA VAL A 210 1.81 -14.04 7.25
C VAL A 210 2.00 -14.44 8.72
N ALA A 211 2.65 -13.61 9.53
CA ALA A 211 2.78 -13.83 10.97
C ALA A 211 1.42 -13.81 11.70
N SER A 212 0.50 -12.94 11.28
CA SER A 212 -0.88 -12.86 11.81
C SER A 212 -1.73 -14.09 11.43
N ALA A 213 -1.54 -14.64 10.22
CA ALA A 213 -2.13 -15.92 9.81
C ALA A 213 -1.54 -17.10 10.59
N HIS A 214 -0.22 -17.12 10.80
CA HIS A 214 0.44 -18.12 11.65
C HIS A 214 -0.09 -18.08 13.09
N GLU A 215 -0.19 -16.90 13.70
CA GLU A 215 -0.71 -16.71 15.05
C GLU A 215 -2.14 -17.24 15.18
N LYS A 216 -3.02 -16.90 14.22
CA LYS A 216 -4.39 -17.44 14.16
C LYS A 216 -4.39 -18.96 14.05
N GLY A 217 -3.60 -19.52 13.14
CA GLY A 217 -3.50 -20.96 12.91
C GLY A 217 -2.99 -21.72 14.12
N ALA A 218 -1.92 -21.24 14.76
CA ALA A 218 -1.34 -21.85 15.95
C ALA A 218 -2.27 -21.77 17.18
N ALA A 219 -3.12 -20.75 17.27
CA ALA A 219 -4.12 -20.60 18.32
C ALA A 219 -5.43 -21.37 18.06
N THR A 220 -5.67 -21.85 16.83
CA THR A 220 -6.93 -22.49 16.43
C THR A 220 -6.73 -23.99 16.29
N ALA A 221 -7.35 -24.79 17.15
CA ALA A 221 -7.35 -26.24 16.98
C ALA A 221 -8.18 -26.62 15.72
N PRO A 222 -7.71 -27.57 14.89
CA PRO A 222 -8.52 -28.10 13.80
C PRO A 222 -9.76 -28.83 14.38
N PRO A 223 -10.91 -28.83 13.66
CA PRO A 223 -12.17 -29.34 14.20
C PRO A 223 -12.11 -30.79 14.71
N GLU A 224 -12.78 -31.09 15.82
CA GLU A 224 -12.57 -32.33 16.58
C GLU A 224 -12.83 -33.62 15.77
N LEU A 225 -13.89 -33.65 14.97
CA LEU A 225 -14.27 -34.81 14.14
C LEU A 225 -13.52 -34.89 12.79
N ALA A 226 -12.68 -33.91 12.45
CA ALA A 226 -11.91 -33.96 11.20
C ALA A 226 -10.95 -35.16 11.15
N SER A 227 -10.69 -35.68 9.96
CA SER A 227 -9.75 -36.79 9.75
C SER A 227 -8.33 -36.44 10.20
N GLN A 228 -7.55 -37.45 10.58
CA GLN A 228 -6.15 -37.23 10.95
C GLN A 228 -5.33 -36.63 9.79
N GLU A 229 -5.61 -37.05 8.56
CA GLU A 229 -4.96 -36.52 7.35
C GLU A 229 -5.17 -35.01 7.18
N THR A 230 -6.41 -34.52 7.35
CA THR A 230 -6.69 -33.08 7.25
C THR A 230 -6.14 -32.28 8.42
N LYS A 231 -6.11 -32.86 9.63
CA LYS A 231 -5.44 -32.28 10.81
C LYS A 231 -3.93 -32.15 10.61
N ASP A 232 -3.28 -33.19 10.09
CA ASP A 232 -1.85 -33.20 9.80
C ASP A 232 -1.50 -32.20 8.67
N ALA A 233 -2.33 -32.12 7.63
CA ALA A 233 -2.20 -31.13 6.56
C ALA A 233 -2.35 -29.69 7.08
N TYR A 234 -3.32 -29.44 7.97
CA TYR A 234 -3.49 -28.14 8.63
C TYR A 234 -2.28 -27.77 9.48
N ALA A 235 -1.81 -28.69 10.33
CA ALA A 235 -0.62 -28.47 11.16
C ALA A 235 0.64 -28.19 10.33
N ALA A 236 0.83 -28.90 9.21
CA ALA A 236 1.93 -28.66 8.27
C ALA A 236 1.82 -27.29 7.58
N ALA A 237 0.61 -26.88 7.18
CA ALA A 237 0.38 -25.59 6.55
C ALA A 237 0.59 -24.41 7.53
N VAL A 238 0.15 -24.56 8.79
CA VAL A 238 0.44 -23.58 9.86
C VAL A 238 1.95 -23.50 10.10
N ALA A 239 2.65 -24.63 10.25
CA ALA A 239 4.11 -24.63 10.45
C ALA A 239 4.89 -23.95 9.32
N ALA A 240 4.41 -24.04 8.07
CA ALA A 240 5.01 -23.36 6.92
C ALA A 240 4.88 -21.81 6.98
N LEU A 241 3.93 -21.28 7.74
CA LEU A 241 3.77 -19.83 7.96
C LEU A 241 4.68 -19.28 9.07
N GLU A 242 5.20 -20.12 9.99
CA GLU A 242 6.01 -19.64 11.13
C GLU A 242 7.30 -18.95 10.65
N LYS A 243 7.98 -19.58 9.68
CA LYS A 243 9.26 -19.11 9.12
C LYS A 243 9.33 -19.38 7.61
N PRO A 244 8.67 -18.57 6.78
CA PRO A 244 8.77 -18.66 5.32
C PRO A 244 10.22 -18.55 4.86
N ALA A 245 10.58 -19.29 3.80
CA ALA A 245 11.86 -19.08 3.13
C ALA A 245 11.92 -17.66 2.53
N SER A 246 13.12 -17.09 2.40
CA SER A 246 13.31 -15.72 1.90
C SER A 246 12.82 -15.47 0.46
N ASN A 247 12.62 -16.54 -0.30
CA ASN A 247 12.05 -16.55 -1.66
C ASN A 247 10.68 -17.23 -1.74
N ALA A 248 10.01 -17.48 -0.62
CA ALA A 248 8.70 -18.13 -0.61
C ALA A 248 7.61 -17.24 -1.22
N ASP A 249 6.69 -17.86 -1.96
CA ASP A 249 5.44 -17.23 -2.35
C ASP A 249 4.51 -17.17 -1.12
N LEU A 250 4.45 -15.99 -0.50
CA LEU A 250 3.63 -15.75 0.68
C LEU A 250 2.13 -15.90 0.40
N ALA A 251 1.67 -15.60 -0.82
CA ALA A 251 0.27 -15.77 -1.19
C ALA A 251 -0.08 -17.26 -1.31
N ALA A 252 0.83 -18.07 -1.87
CA ALA A 252 0.67 -19.52 -1.93
C ALA A 252 0.68 -20.18 -0.54
N LEU A 253 1.54 -19.73 0.38
CA LEU A 253 1.55 -20.23 1.77
C LEU A 253 0.23 -19.94 2.49
N VAL A 254 -0.26 -18.70 2.40
CA VAL A 254 -1.55 -18.30 2.99
C VAL A 254 -2.72 -19.08 2.36
N THR A 255 -2.72 -19.25 1.04
CA THR A 255 -3.72 -20.06 0.33
C THR A 255 -3.71 -21.52 0.79
N ALA A 256 -2.52 -22.11 0.99
CA ALA A 256 -2.39 -23.49 1.48
C ALA A 256 -2.93 -23.64 2.91
N TYR A 257 -2.67 -22.69 3.79
CA TYR A 257 -3.22 -22.65 5.16
C TYR A 257 -4.75 -22.55 5.15
N GLN A 258 -5.32 -21.61 4.39
CA GLN A 258 -6.77 -21.43 4.28
C GLN A 258 -7.45 -22.65 3.64
N GLY A 259 -6.83 -23.26 2.63
CA GLY A 259 -7.31 -24.49 2.00
C GLY A 259 -7.27 -25.69 2.94
N ALA A 260 -6.20 -25.83 3.74
CA ALA A 260 -6.10 -26.90 4.73
C ALA A 260 -7.11 -26.74 5.88
N TRP A 261 -7.40 -25.49 6.29
CA TRP A 261 -8.51 -25.20 7.21
C TRP A 261 -9.86 -25.63 6.63
N GLY A 262 -10.16 -25.21 5.39
CA GLY A 262 -11.39 -25.59 4.69
C GLY A 262 -11.55 -27.11 4.54
N ALA A 263 -10.47 -27.83 4.23
CA ALA A 263 -10.46 -29.29 4.14
C ALA A 263 -10.71 -29.97 5.50
N ALA A 264 -10.17 -29.42 6.59
CA ALA A 264 -10.43 -29.93 7.94
C ALA A 264 -11.88 -29.65 8.39
N VAL A 265 -12.47 -28.52 7.99
CA VAL A 265 -13.90 -28.24 8.21
C VAL A 265 -14.78 -29.20 7.40
N ALA A 266 -14.54 -29.37 6.10
CA ALA A 266 -15.30 -30.32 5.28
C ALA A 266 -15.23 -31.76 5.84
N SER A 267 -14.03 -32.22 6.22
CA SER A 267 -13.86 -33.55 6.84
C SER A 267 -14.51 -33.67 8.22
N HIS A 268 -14.76 -32.57 8.92
CA HIS A 268 -15.54 -32.56 10.16
C HIS A 268 -17.03 -32.72 9.87
N ASN A 269 -17.56 -31.94 8.93
CA ASN A 269 -18.96 -31.98 8.51
C ASN A 269 -19.35 -33.41 8.03
N GLU A 270 -18.52 -34.01 7.18
CA GLU A 270 -18.67 -35.40 6.73
C GLU A 270 -18.75 -36.40 7.90
N ALA A 271 -18.02 -36.16 8.99
CA ALA A 271 -17.92 -37.04 10.15
C ALA A 271 -18.96 -36.75 11.25
N SER A 272 -19.43 -35.50 11.38
CA SER A 272 -20.50 -35.09 12.30
C SER A 272 -21.88 -35.49 11.79
N GLY A 273 -22.02 -35.66 10.47
CA GLY A 273 -23.31 -35.83 9.81
C GLY A 273 -24.06 -34.51 9.63
N GLU A 274 -23.43 -33.39 9.96
CA GLU A 274 -23.85 -32.06 9.51
C GLU A 274 -23.54 -32.02 8.00
N SER A 275 -24.59 -32.05 7.20
CA SER A 275 -24.43 -32.02 5.75
C SER A 275 -23.68 -30.76 5.33
N GLU A 276 -22.72 -30.95 4.41
CA GLU A 276 -22.07 -29.90 3.61
C GLU A 276 -23.01 -28.77 3.17
N PRO A 277 -22.45 -27.61 2.76
CA PRO A 277 -23.17 -26.64 1.95
C PRO A 277 -24.07 -27.32 0.91
N ASP A 278 -25.38 -27.04 0.98
CA ASP A 278 -26.39 -27.73 0.17
C ASP A 278 -25.94 -27.84 -1.31
N ALA A 279 -25.67 -29.08 -1.72
CA ALA A 279 -25.19 -29.44 -3.05
C ALA A 279 -26.19 -29.12 -4.18
N SER A 280 -27.39 -28.64 -3.85
CA SER A 280 -28.32 -28.00 -4.80
C SER A 280 -27.74 -26.75 -5.48
N GLY A 281 -26.71 -26.13 -4.89
CA GLY A 281 -26.19 -24.84 -5.34
C GLY A 281 -27.10 -23.66 -4.97
N LEU A 282 -28.03 -23.85 -4.02
CA LEU A 282 -28.87 -22.80 -3.46
C LEU A 282 -28.03 -21.57 -3.07
N GLN A 283 -28.52 -20.39 -3.43
CA GLN A 283 -27.93 -19.11 -3.07
C GLN A 283 -28.97 -18.24 -2.35
N PRO A 284 -28.54 -17.36 -1.42
CA PRO A 284 -29.45 -16.42 -0.77
C PRO A 284 -30.13 -15.53 -1.80
N THR A 285 -31.47 -15.40 -1.74
CA THR A 285 -32.23 -14.63 -2.73
C THR A 285 -32.24 -13.15 -2.37
N TYR A 286 -31.76 -12.29 -3.27
CA TYR A 286 -31.86 -10.84 -3.13
C TYR A 286 -32.83 -10.25 -4.16
N ILE A 287 -33.76 -9.41 -3.70
CA ILE A 287 -34.68 -8.65 -4.57
C ILE A 287 -34.42 -7.17 -4.33
N GLN A 288 -34.00 -6.45 -5.38
CA GLN A 288 -33.62 -5.03 -5.30
C GLN A 288 -32.57 -4.73 -4.21
N GLY A 289 -31.65 -5.67 -3.97
CA GLY A 289 -30.61 -5.57 -2.93
C GLY A 289 -31.05 -6.01 -1.53
N VAL A 290 -32.31 -6.38 -1.32
CA VAL A 290 -32.84 -6.84 -0.03
C VAL A 290 -32.85 -8.36 0.02
N LEU A 291 -32.22 -8.95 1.03
CA LEU A 291 -32.25 -10.39 1.29
C LEU A 291 -33.67 -10.85 1.66
N ILE A 292 -34.19 -11.82 0.91
CA ILE A 292 -35.50 -12.42 1.13
C ILE A 292 -35.31 -13.81 1.72
N VAL A 293 -35.91 -14.03 2.89
CA VAL A 293 -35.99 -15.33 3.57
C VAL A 293 -37.44 -15.52 3.99
N ASN A 294 -38.08 -16.57 3.49
CA ASN A 294 -39.45 -16.97 3.85
C ASN A 294 -39.71 -18.42 3.39
N LYS A 295 -40.96 -18.88 3.37
CA LYS A 295 -41.29 -20.28 3.01
C LYS A 295 -41.03 -20.64 1.54
N THR A 296 -40.94 -19.66 0.64
CA THR A 296 -40.57 -19.86 -0.76
C THR A 296 -39.06 -19.70 -0.99
N TYR A 297 -38.41 -18.77 -0.28
CA TYR A 297 -36.99 -18.44 -0.46
C TYR A 297 -36.17 -18.88 0.77
N PRO A 298 -35.57 -20.09 0.75
CA PRO A 298 -34.68 -20.54 1.81
C PRO A 298 -33.28 -19.91 1.72
N LEU A 299 -32.60 -19.89 2.86
CA LEU A 299 -31.16 -19.73 2.97
C LEU A 299 -30.45 -21.10 2.86
N PRO A 300 -29.23 -21.13 2.29
CA PRO A 300 -28.34 -22.29 2.36
C PRO A 300 -27.98 -22.65 3.81
N SER A 301 -27.63 -23.91 4.08
CA SER A 301 -27.23 -24.40 5.42
C SER A 301 -26.10 -23.60 6.07
N TRP A 302 -25.12 -23.18 5.26
CA TRP A 302 -23.92 -22.43 5.66
C TRP A 302 -24.13 -20.92 5.88
N TYR A 303 -25.31 -20.37 5.58
CA TYR A 303 -25.49 -18.92 5.60
C TYR A 303 -25.68 -18.38 7.02
N GLY A 304 -24.88 -17.37 7.37
CA GLY A 304 -24.98 -16.58 8.61
C GLY A 304 -24.14 -17.13 9.77
N ASP A 305 -23.53 -16.22 10.53
CA ASP A 305 -22.61 -16.50 11.64
C ASP A 305 -22.90 -15.68 12.92
N GLY A 306 -23.91 -14.80 12.89
CA GLY A 306 -24.29 -13.93 14.00
C GLY A 306 -25.38 -12.93 13.61
N LEU A 307 -25.71 -12.00 14.52
CA LEU A 307 -26.48 -10.81 14.15
C LEU A 307 -25.57 -9.86 13.35
N THR A 308 -26.08 -9.26 12.27
CA THR A 308 -25.26 -8.32 11.49
C THR A 308 -24.98 -7.04 12.28
N ALA A 309 -23.87 -6.36 11.96
CA ALA A 309 -23.49 -5.12 12.64
C ALA A 309 -24.56 -4.02 12.52
N GLU A 310 -25.24 -3.94 11.37
CA GLU A 310 -26.33 -3.00 11.12
C GLU A 310 -27.57 -3.34 11.95
N THR A 311 -27.90 -4.63 12.06
CA THR A 311 -29.04 -5.11 12.85
C THR A 311 -28.83 -4.86 14.34
N GLN A 312 -27.61 -5.12 14.84
CA GLN A 312 -27.23 -4.80 16.21
C GLN A 312 -27.23 -3.28 16.46
N ALA A 313 -26.73 -2.48 15.52
CA ALA A 313 -26.74 -1.01 15.63
C ALA A 313 -28.17 -0.43 15.63
N ALA A 314 -29.05 -0.95 14.76
CA ALA A 314 -30.46 -0.58 14.70
C ALA A 314 -31.20 -0.90 16.01
N PHE A 315 -30.98 -2.10 16.56
CA PHE A 315 -31.51 -2.47 17.87
C PHE A 315 -30.98 -1.55 18.98
N ASN A 316 -29.65 -1.33 19.04
CA ASN A 316 -29.02 -0.49 20.07
C ASN A 316 -29.57 0.96 20.03
N ALA A 317 -29.79 1.52 18.84
CA ALA A 317 -30.37 2.85 18.67
C ALA A 317 -31.83 2.90 19.13
N MET A 318 -32.64 1.91 18.76
CA MET A 318 -34.03 1.80 19.20
C MET A 318 -34.15 1.61 20.72
N GLN A 319 -33.29 0.78 21.30
CA GLN A 319 -33.19 0.52 22.74
C GLN A 319 -32.81 1.79 23.51
N ALA A 320 -31.81 2.55 23.02
CA ALA A 320 -31.36 3.79 23.65
C ALA A 320 -32.46 4.87 23.65
N GLU A 321 -33.23 5.01 22.56
CA GLU A 321 -34.35 5.94 22.53
C GLU A 321 -35.53 5.45 23.40
N ALA A 322 -35.85 4.15 23.39
CA ALA A 322 -36.88 3.56 24.26
C ALA A 322 -36.58 3.79 25.75
N ALA A 323 -35.32 3.64 26.16
CA ALA A 323 -34.87 3.86 27.52
C ALA A 323 -35.06 5.33 27.98
N ALA A 324 -35.03 6.31 27.07
CA ALA A 324 -35.32 7.71 27.39
C ALA A 324 -36.80 7.95 27.77
N TYR A 325 -37.70 7.06 27.33
CA TYR A 325 -39.10 7.02 27.76
C TYR A 325 -39.35 6.10 28.96
N GLY A 326 -38.29 5.50 29.54
CA GLY A 326 -38.38 4.55 30.65
C GLY A 326 -38.77 3.12 30.25
N LEU A 327 -38.68 2.79 28.95
CA LEU A 327 -39.07 1.48 28.41
C LEU A 327 -37.87 0.53 28.31
N GLY A 328 -38.05 -0.75 28.65
CA GLY A 328 -36.98 -1.73 28.75
C GLY A 328 -36.96 -2.75 27.61
N LEU A 329 -36.29 -2.43 26.50
CA LEU A 329 -36.14 -3.37 25.36
C LEU A 329 -34.91 -4.28 25.52
N TYR A 330 -35.07 -5.57 25.23
CA TYR A 330 -33.97 -6.55 25.15
C TYR A 330 -34.24 -7.62 24.10
N ILE A 331 -33.17 -8.16 23.49
CA ILE A 331 -33.24 -9.31 22.58
C ILE A 331 -33.35 -10.60 23.41
N SER A 332 -34.39 -11.39 23.14
CA SER A 332 -34.61 -12.71 23.73
C SER A 332 -34.13 -13.86 22.83
N SER A 333 -34.19 -13.68 21.51
CA SER A 333 -33.63 -14.62 20.54
C SER A 333 -33.01 -13.85 19.38
N GLY A 334 -31.69 -13.95 19.21
CA GLY A 334 -30.98 -13.30 18.11
C GLY A 334 -30.85 -14.22 16.89
N PHE A 335 -29.64 -14.27 16.34
CA PHE A 335 -29.27 -15.23 15.30
C PHE A 335 -29.50 -16.69 15.74
N ARG A 336 -29.97 -17.53 14.81
CA ARG A 336 -30.09 -18.98 14.97
C ARG A 336 -29.52 -19.66 13.73
N SER A 337 -28.50 -20.50 13.90
CA SER A 337 -27.90 -21.27 12.79
C SER A 337 -28.91 -22.25 12.17
N TYR A 338 -28.60 -22.75 10.97
CA TYR A 338 -29.40 -23.79 10.31
C TYR A 338 -29.65 -25.00 11.24
N ASP A 339 -28.62 -25.53 11.88
CA ASP A 339 -28.71 -26.70 12.76
C ASP A 339 -29.45 -26.41 14.07
N THR A 340 -29.33 -25.18 14.59
CA THR A 340 -30.19 -24.70 15.68
C THR A 340 -31.65 -24.75 15.24
N GLN A 341 -31.95 -24.32 14.01
CA GLN A 341 -33.30 -24.36 13.45
C GLN A 341 -33.78 -25.80 13.15
N VAL A 342 -32.89 -26.75 12.81
CA VAL A 342 -33.20 -28.20 12.73
C VAL A 342 -33.73 -28.70 14.08
N ALA A 343 -33.01 -28.42 15.17
CA ALA A 343 -33.43 -28.83 16.51
C ALA A 343 -34.73 -28.15 16.95
N VAL A 344 -34.86 -26.83 16.75
CA VAL A 344 -36.08 -26.07 17.08
C VAL A 344 -37.30 -26.60 16.31
N TYR A 345 -37.18 -26.77 15.00
CA TYR A 345 -38.27 -27.27 14.17
C TYR A 345 -38.64 -28.72 14.54
N GLY A 346 -37.65 -29.59 14.80
CA GLY A 346 -37.89 -30.96 15.27
C GLY A 346 -38.69 -31.03 16.58
N ASN A 347 -38.39 -30.14 17.53
CA ASN A 347 -39.14 -30.04 18.80
C ASN A 347 -40.59 -29.60 18.58
N TYR A 348 -40.84 -28.66 17.65
CA TYR A 348 -42.19 -28.26 17.26
C TYR A 348 -42.95 -29.38 16.55
N VAL A 349 -42.31 -30.14 15.65
CA VAL A 349 -42.91 -31.30 14.97
C VAL A 349 -43.29 -32.39 16.01
N ALA A 350 -42.43 -32.65 16.99
CA ALA A 350 -42.70 -33.61 18.05
C ALA A 350 -43.88 -33.20 18.97
N THR A 351 -44.09 -31.89 19.15
CA THR A 351 -45.10 -31.35 20.08
C THR A 351 -46.44 -31.05 19.42
N LEU A 352 -46.44 -30.52 18.19
CA LEU A 352 -47.62 -30.02 17.48
C LEU A 352 -47.95 -30.81 16.20
N GLY A 353 -47.11 -31.77 15.81
CA GLY A 353 -47.14 -32.38 14.48
C GLY A 353 -46.65 -31.43 13.38
N GLN A 354 -46.39 -31.98 12.19
CA GLN A 354 -45.80 -31.20 11.09
C GLN A 354 -46.65 -29.99 10.68
N ALA A 355 -47.98 -30.11 10.60
CA ALA A 355 -48.84 -28.99 10.21
C ALA A 355 -48.84 -27.84 11.25
N GLY A 356 -48.69 -28.14 12.54
CA GLY A 356 -48.53 -27.13 13.59
C GLY A 356 -47.14 -26.50 13.56
N ALA A 357 -46.09 -27.31 13.39
CA ALA A 357 -44.71 -26.84 13.25
C ALA A 357 -44.51 -25.97 12.00
N ASP A 358 -45.13 -26.33 10.88
CA ASP A 358 -45.13 -25.53 9.65
C ASP A 358 -45.89 -24.20 9.81
N ARG A 359 -46.75 -24.03 10.83
CA ARG A 359 -47.51 -22.79 11.09
C ARG A 359 -46.82 -21.86 12.09
N THR A 360 -46.35 -22.42 13.20
CA THR A 360 -45.77 -21.70 14.37
C THR A 360 -44.24 -21.70 14.37
N SER A 361 -43.60 -22.34 13.40
CA SER A 361 -42.15 -22.40 13.27
C SER A 361 -41.73 -22.36 11.79
N ALA A 362 -40.42 -22.36 11.55
CA ALA A 362 -39.82 -22.41 10.23
C ALA A 362 -39.04 -23.71 10.05
N ARG A 363 -39.20 -24.35 8.88
CA ARG A 363 -38.27 -25.38 8.42
C ARG A 363 -36.86 -24.79 8.35
N PRO A 364 -35.79 -25.60 8.55
CA PRO A 364 -34.40 -25.15 8.37
C PRO A 364 -34.19 -24.42 7.03
N GLY A 365 -33.36 -23.38 7.01
CA GLY A 365 -33.19 -22.48 5.86
C GLY A 365 -34.29 -21.43 5.70
N HIS A 366 -35.52 -21.67 6.16
CA HIS A 366 -36.65 -20.73 6.00
C HIS A 366 -36.86 -19.77 7.18
N SER A 367 -35.94 -19.77 8.16
CA SER A 367 -36.01 -18.92 9.36
C SER A 367 -35.24 -17.62 9.14
N GLU A 368 -35.89 -16.46 9.29
CA GLU A 368 -35.19 -15.18 9.16
C GLU A 368 -34.06 -15.00 10.19
N HIS A 369 -34.10 -15.67 11.34
CA HIS A 369 -33.02 -15.60 12.34
C HIS A 369 -31.68 -16.09 11.80
N GLN A 370 -31.69 -16.99 10.82
CA GLN A 370 -30.48 -17.47 10.17
C GLN A 370 -29.82 -16.38 9.32
N SER A 371 -30.56 -15.33 8.92
CA SER A 371 -29.98 -14.21 8.17
C SER A 371 -29.11 -13.27 9.00
N GLY A 372 -29.19 -13.34 10.33
CA GLY A 372 -28.62 -12.32 11.22
C GLY A 372 -29.35 -10.96 11.20
N LEU A 373 -30.39 -10.81 10.35
CA LEU A 373 -31.19 -9.59 10.21
C LEU A 373 -32.46 -9.59 11.06
N ALA A 374 -32.74 -10.66 11.82
CA ALA A 374 -33.96 -10.79 12.61
C ALA A 374 -33.69 -11.21 14.05
N PHE A 375 -34.57 -10.76 14.95
CA PHE A 375 -34.51 -11.07 16.38
C PHE A 375 -35.87 -10.94 17.06
N ASP A 376 -36.07 -11.72 18.12
CA ASP A 376 -37.25 -11.69 18.99
C ASP A 376 -37.00 -10.76 20.19
N LEU A 377 -37.93 -9.83 20.46
CA LEU A 377 -37.88 -8.90 21.59
C LEU A 377 -38.65 -9.39 22.82
N ASN A 378 -38.10 -9.09 24.01
CA ASN A 378 -38.78 -9.17 25.30
C ASN A 378 -39.52 -10.52 25.51
N THR A 379 -40.82 -10.50 25.82
CA THR A 379 -41.61 -11.73 25.96
C THR A 379 -42.03 -12.22 24.57
N ILE A 380 -41.67 -13.46 24.23
CA ILE A 380 -42.00 -14.10 22.95
C ILE A 380 -43.43 -14.68 23.02
N ASP A 381 -44.42 -13.81 23.25
CA ASP A 381 -45.85 -14.12 23.19
C ASP A 381 -46.71 -12.90 22.81
N HIS A 382 -48.00 -13.12 22.51
CA HIS A 382 -48.89 -12.06 22.02
C HIS A 382 -49.11 -10.93 23.04
N ALA A 383 -48.91 -11.17 24.34
CA ALA A 383 -49.09 -10.13 25.36
C ALA A 383 -48.03 -9.02 25.26
N PHE A 384 -46.90 -9.27 24.58
CA PHE A 384 -45.93 -8.21 24.27
C PHE A 384 -46.57 -7.03 23.53
N ALA A 385 -47.51 -7.27 22.61
CA ALA A 385 -48.17 -6.21 21.84
C ALA A 385 -48.93 -5.18 22.70
N ASP A 386 -49.43 -5.61 23.87
CA ASP A 386 -50.20 -4.77 24.79
C ASP A 386 -49.29 -4.02 25.78
N THR A 387 -48.00 -4.37 25.88
CA THR A 387 -47.03 -3.65 26.71
C THR A 387 -46.68 -2.27 26.16
N ALA A 388 -46.15 -1.38 27.00
CA ALA A 388 -45.69 -0.07 26.56
C ALA A 388 -44.50 -0.19 25.58
N GLU A 389 -43.61 -1.16 25.82
CA GLU A 389 -42.53 -1.58 24.93
C GLU A 389 -43.05 -2.00 23.55
N GLY A 390 -44.03 -2.90 23.48
CA GLY A 390 -44.58 -3.41 22.22
C GLY A 390 -45.33 -2.34 21.42
N GLN A 391 -46.07 -1.45 22.10
CA GLN A 391 -46.70 -0.29 21.47
C GLN A 391 -45.65 0.69 20.93
N TYR A 392 -44.59 0.97 21.69
CA TYR A 392 -43.47 1.80 21.23
C TYR A 392 -42.79 1.19 20.00
N VAL A 393 -42.47 -0.11 20.02
CA VAL A 393 -41.86 -0.84 18.90
C VAL A 393 -42.74 -0.78 17.65
N ARG A 394 -44.05 -1.07 17.78
CA ARG A 394 -45.03 -0.97 16.68
C ARG A 394 -44.99 0.41 16.01
N ASP A 395 -44.93 1.47 16.81
CA ASP A 395 -45.05 2.84 16.30
C ASP A 395 -43.71 3.46 15.85
N ASN A 396 -42.57 2.92 16.29
CA ASN A 396 -41.26 3.56 16.09
C ASN A 396 -40.18 2.69 15.40
N ALA A 397 -40.29 1.37 15.35
CA ALA A 397 -39.22 0.48 14.84
C ALA A 397 -38.73 0.87 13.43
N HIS A 398 -39.64 1.33 12.58
CA HIS A 398 -39.34 1.72 11.20
C HIS A 398 -38.30 2.85 11.09
N ARG A 399 -38.26 3.75 12.08
CA ARG A 399 -37.30 4.86 12.17
C ARG A 399 -35.85 4.38 12.31
N PHE A 400 -35.67 3.15 12.80
CA PHE A 400 -34.38 2.47 12.98
C PHE A 400 -34.11 1.43 11.88
N GLY A 401 -34.97 1.33 10.87
CA GLY A 401 -34.84 0.32 9.80
C GLY A 401 -35.37 -1.07 10.15
N LEU A 402 -36.12 -1.20 11.25
CA LEU A 402 -36.73 -2.43 11.73
C LEU A 402 -38.23 -2.46 11.39
N ILE A 403 -38.77 -3.65 11.09
CA ILE A 403 -40.22 -3.86 10.93
C ILE A 403 -40.69 -4.99 11.85
N ILE A 404 -41.94 -4.94 12.31
CA ILE A 404 -42.67 -6.13 12.76
C ILE A 404 -42.90 -6.98 11.52
N ARG A 405 -42.21 -8.12 11.42
CA ARG A 405 -42.16 -8.91 10.18
C ARG A 405 -43.48 -9.58 9.84
N TYR A 406 -44.18 -10.05 10.86
CA TYR A 406 -45.41 -10.83 10.76
C TYR A 406 -46.57 -10.09 11.45
N PRO A 407 -47.12 -9.05 10.81
CA PRO A 407 -48.22 -8.24 11.36
C PRO A 407 -49.57 -8.99 11.38
N PRO A 408 -50.55 -8.53 12.17
CA PRO A 408 -51.83 -9.22 12.32
C PRO A 408 -52.63 -9.22 11.01
N ASN A 409 -53.41 -10.29 10.79
CA ASN A 409 -54.22 -10.52 9.59
C ASN A 409 -53.44 -10.69 8.28
N LYS A 410 -52.12 -10.96 8.33
CA LYS A 410 -51.28 -11.22 7.14
C LYS A 410 -50.71 -12.63 7.04
N GLU A 411 -51.15 -13.57 7.90
CA GLU A 411 -50.68 -14.98 7.91
C GLU A 411 -50.83 -15.68 6.55
N SER A 412 -51.90 -15.40 5.79
CA SER A 412 -52.11 -15.93 4.43
C SER A 412 -51.17 -15.38 3.35
N ILE A 413 -50.34 -14.39 3.70
CA ILE A 413 -49.39 -13.70 2.82
C ILE A 413 -47.95 -14.00 3.25
N THR A 414 -47.63 -13.80 4.53
CA THR A 414 -46.31 -14.08 5.09
C THR A 414 -46.06 -15.58 5.28
N GLY A 415 -47.13 -16.37 5.43
CA GLY A 415 -47.10 -17.77 5.81
C GLY A 415 -46.95 -18.00 7.32
N TYR A 416 -46.63 -16.99 8.12
CA TYR A 416 -46.40 -17.10 9.57
C TYR A 416 -47.52 -16.40 10.33
N GLU A 417 -47.86 -16.90 11.53
CA GLU A 417 -48.87 -16.27 12.37
C GLU A 417 -48.40 -14.90 12.89
N TRP A 418 -49.27 -14.19 13.61
CA TRP A 418 -48.93 -12.86 14.12
C TRP A 418 -47.85 -12.94 15.21
N GLU A 419 -46.73 -12.25 15.01
CA GLU A 419 -45.58 -12.23 15.94
C GLU A 419 -45.18 -10.77 16.23
N PRO A 420 -45.78 -10.11 17.24
CA PRO A 420 -45.47 -8.72 17.58
C PRO A 420 -44.04 -8.53 18.11
N TRP A 421 -43.35 -9.60 18.51
CA TRP A 421 -41.97 -9.60 19.02
C TRP A 421 -40.91 -9.75 17.92
N HIS A 422 -41.24 -10.32 16.75
CA HIS A 422 -40.27 -10.65 15.69
C HIS A 422 -39.93 -9.41 14.86
N MET A 423 -38.74 -8.88 15.08
CA MET A 423 -38.19 -7.76 14.32
C MET A 423 -37.38 -8.25 13.13
N ARG A 424 -37.47 -7.53 12.01
CA ARG A 424 -36.63 -7.73 10.83
C ARG A 424 -35.99 -6.41 10.39
N TYR A 425 -34.67 -6.38 10.24
CA TYR A 425 -33.93 -5.24 9.70
C TYR A 425 -33.94 -5.25 8.17
N VAL A 426 -34.31 -4.10 7.58
CA VAL A 426 -34.40 -3.87 6.13
C VAL A 426 -33.85 -2.49 5.71
N GLY A 427 -33.27 -1.73 6.64
CA GLY A 427 -32.84 -0.34 6.44
C GLY A 427 -33.99 0.68 6.54
N VAL A 428 -33.66 1.90 6.96
CA VAL A 428 -34.63 2.96 7.31
C VAL A 428 -35.59 3.29 6.16
N ASP A 429 -35.08 3.44 4.94
CA ASP A 429 -35.89 3.83 3.77
C ASP A 429 -36.99 2.81 3.43
N LEU A 430 -36.67 1.51 3.49
CA LEU A 430 -37.63 0.46 3.20
C LEU A 430 -38.58 0.23 4.37
N ALA A 431 -38.06 0.21 5.61
CA ALA A 431 -38.90 0.05 6.79
C ALA A 431 -39.95 1.18 6.88
N THR A 432 -39.57 2.42 6.58
CA THR A 432 -40.48 3.58 6.54
C THR A 432 -41.55 3.44 5.46
N LYS A 433 -41.20 2.94 4.27
CA LYS A 433 -42.17 2.67 3.19
C LYS A 433 -43.20 1.61 3.61
N LEU A 434 -42.73 0.48 4.15
CA LEU A 434 -43.58 -0.62 4.61
C LEU A 434 -44.51 -0.21 5.76
N TYR A 435 -43.98 0.54 6.73
CA TYR A 435 -44.77 1.12 7.82
C TYR A 435 -45.86 2.06 7.30
N THR A 436 -45.53 2.94 6.35
CA THR A 436 -46.47 3.91 5.79
C THR A 436 -47.55 3.25 4.91
N SER A 437 -47.22 2.18 4.18
CA SER A 437 -48.17 1.49 3.31
C SER A 437 -48.95 0.35 3.98
N GLY A 438 -48.50 -0.15 5.13
CA GLY A 438 -49.07 -1.32 5.79
C GLY A 438 -48.86 -2.63 5.02
N GLN A 439 -47.86 -2.67 4.13
CA GLN A 439 -47.50 -3.84 3.33
C GLN A 439 -46.49 -4.73 4.06
N THR A 440 -46.58 -6.04 3.82
CA THR A 440 -45.49 -6.98 4.13
C THR A 440 -44.38 -6.90 3.07
N LEU A 441 -43.23 -7.55 3.31
CA LEU A 441 -42.19 -7.70 2.28
C LEU A 441 -42.72 -8.45 1.05
N GLU A 442 -43.55 -9.47 1.25
CA GLU A 442 -44.23 -10.21 0.18
C GLU A 442 -45.11 -9.30 -0.70
N GLU A 443 -45.95 -8.45 -0.10
CA GLU A 443 -46.81 -7.50 -0.84
C GLU A 443 -46.02 -6.40 -1.53
N TYR A 444 -44.93 -5.92 -0.92
CA TYR A 444 -44.10 -4.85 -1.48
C TYR A 444 -43.27 -5.32 -2.68
N PHE A 445 -42.71 -6.54 -2.63
CA PHE A 445 -41.94 -7.11 -3.73
C PHE A 445 -42.75 -7.94 -4.72
N GLY A 446 -44.03 -8.24 -4.41
CA GLY A 446 -44.89 -9.06 -5.27
C GLY A 446 -44.49 -10.54 -5.30
N ILE A 447 -44.07 -11.09 -4.16
CA ILE A 447 -43.55 -12.46 -4.05
C ILE A 447 -44.36 -13.34 -3.11
N THR A 448 -44.17 -14.66 -3.20
CA THR A 448 -44.90 -15.66 -2.39
C THR A 448 -44.15 -16.03 -1.10
N SER A 449 -44.89 -16.57 -0.14
CA SER A 449 -44.35 -17.32 1.00
C SER A 449 -45.15 -18.61 1.19
N ALA A 450 -44.75 -19.65 0.47
CA ALA A 450 -45.30 -21.00 0.58
C ALA A 450 -44.19 -22.03 0.34
N TYR A 451 -44.19 -23.11 1.11
CA TYR A 451 -43.32 -24.26 0.86
C TYR A 451 -43.72 -24.96 -0.44
N SER A 452 -42.74 -25.44 -1.19
CA SER A 452 -42.98 -26.42 -2.26
C SER A 452 -43.61 -27.69 -1.68
N GLY A 453 -44.73 -28.12 -2.26
CA GLY A 453 -45.45 -29.35 -1.90
C GLY A 453 -44.90 -30.61 -2.58
#